data_AF-A0A7S0PZU1-F1
#
_entry.id   AF-A0A7S0PZU1-F1
#
_cell.length_a   1.000
_cell.length_b   1.000
_cell.length_c   1.000
_cell.angle_alpha   90.00
_cell.angle_beta   90.00
_cell.angle_gamma   90.00
#
_symmetry.space_group_name_H-M   'P 1'
#
loop_
_entity.id
_entity.type
_entity.pdbx_description
1 polymer ?
#
loop_
_entity_poly.entity_id
_entity_poly.type
_entity_poly.pdbx_seq_one_letter_code
_entity_poly.pdbx_strand_id
1 'polypeptide(L)'
;MIYAAKFFLALLSLVAVAAVYKFPLKKVENREFVAQIIARAAKGMKPSFRLKDDGSIVINDYENSQYYGEIALGTREQKFNVIFDTGSADLWVASSQCDSSCGRHAKYDSSKSSTYVANGTSFDIMYGSGPVSGFQSIDTLDMGGLIVKSQE
;
A
#
# COMPACT_ATOMS: atom_id res chain seq x y z
N MET A 1 19.07 5.72 61.46
CA MET A 1 19.40 4.91 60.26
C MET A 1 18.15 4.84 59.38
N ILE A 2 18.10 5.63 58.31
CA ILE A 2 16.96 5.67 57.36
C ILE A 2 17.52 5.25 56.01
N TYR A 3 17.14 4.08 55.51
CA TYR A 3 17.46 3.63 54.16
C TYR A 3 16.46 4.25 53.18
N ALA A 4 16.93 5.23 52.41
CA ALA A 4 16.19 5.75 51.26
C ALA A 4 16.35 4.76 50.08
N ALA A 5 15.31 3.98 49.81
CA ALA A 5 15.24 3.13 48.62
C ALA A 5 15.04 4.01 47.38
N LYS A 6 16.10 4.18 46.58
CA LYS A 6 16.03 4.82 45.27
C LYS A 6 15.38 3.84 44.28
N PHE A 7 14.11 4.05 43.96
CA PHE A 7 13.45 3.40 42.82
C PHE A 7 14.02 3.97 41.52
N PHE A 8 14.83 3.19 40.81
CA PHE A 8 15.17 3.45 39.41
C PHE A 8 13.99 2.98 38.55
N LEU A 9 13.15 3.92 38.11
CA LEU A 9 12.20 3.69 37.02
C LEU A 9 12.99 3.67 35.71
N ALA A 10 13.26 2.48 35.20
CA ALA A 10 13.79 2.31 33.85
C ALA A 10 12.69 2.63 32.84
N LEU A 11 12.75 3.80 32.20
CA LEU A 11 11.96 4.08 31.01
C LEU A 11 12.48 3.21 29.87
N LEU A 12 11.76 2.13 29.54
CA LEU A 12 11.93 1.44 28.26
C LEU A 12 11.27 2.31 27.20
N SER A 13 12.04 3.18 26.53
CA SER A 13 11.56 3.84 25.31
C SER A 13 11.47 2.77 24.21
N LEU A 14 10.26 2.42 23.80
CA LEU A 14 10.04 1.63 22.59
C LEU A 14 10.46 2.51 21.40
N VAL A 15 11.65 2.26 20.84
CA VAL A 15 12.06 2.93 19.60
C VAL A 15 11.27 2.27 18.47
N ALA A 16 10.27 2.97 17.93
CA ALA A 16 9.63 2.57 16.68
C ALA A 16 10.67 2.68 15.56
N VAL A 17 11.10 1.55 15.01
CA VAL A 17 12.01 1.53 13.87
C VAL A 17 11.17 1.69 12.61
N ALA A 18 11.23 2.86 11.97
CA ALA A 18 10.71 3.05 10.62
C ALA A 18 11.63 2.31 9.64
N ALA A 19 11.13 1.25 8.99
CA ALA A 19 11.87 0.52 7.97
C ALA A 19 11.53 1.07 6.58
N VAL A 20 12.52 1.64 5.89
CA VAL A 20 12.36 2.06 4.48
C VAL A 20 12.72 0.90 3.57
N TYR A 21 11.74 0.35 2.87
CA TYR A 21 11.98 -0.63 1.80
C TYR A 21 12.31 0.09 0.50
N LYS A 22 13.52 -0.12 -0.04
CA LYS A 22 13.96 0.46 -1.31
C LYS A 22 13.86 -0.58 -2.41
N PHE A 23 13.04 -0.31 -3.42
CA PHE A 23 12.91 -1.13 -4.62
C PHE A 23 13.68 -0.49 -5.78
N PRO A 24 14.82 -1.05 -6.21
CA PRO A 24 15.49 -0.55 -7.40
C PRO A 24 14.65 -0.85 -8.63
N LEU A 25 14.21 0.18 -9.35
CA LEU A 25 13.56 0.01 -10.64
C LEU A 25 14.57 -0.56 -11.64
N LYS A 26 14.37 -1.82 -12.02
CA LYS A 26 15.13 -2.46 -13.10
C LYS A 26 14.28 -2.49 -14.36
N LYS A 27 14.76 -1.83 -15.41
CA LYS A 27 14.19 -1.99 -16.75
C LYS A 27 14.50 -3.41 -17.23
N VAL A 28 13.48 -4.27 -17.24
CA VAL A 28 13.60 -5.64 -17.76
C VAL A 28 13.24 -5.61 -19.24
N GLU A 29 14.14 -6.06 -20.11
CA GLU A 29 13.78 -6.29 -21.51
C GLU A 29 12.81 -7.46 -21.61
N ASN A 30 11.57 -7.15 -21.94
CA ASN A 30 10.46 -8.08 -21.90
C ASN A 30 10.46 -9.09 -23.06
N ARG A 31 11.59 -9.40 -23.72
CA ARG A 31 11.60 -10.35 -24.85
C ARG A 31 11.10 -11.74 -24.46
N GLU A 32 11.60 -12.29 -23.35
CA GLU A 32 11.14 -13.58 -22.85
C GLU A 32 9.69 -13.51 -22.35
N PHE A 33 9.32 -12.42 -21.69
CA PHE A 33 7.95 -12.17 -21.25
C PHE A 33 6.98 -12.14 -22.44
N VAL A 34 7.27 -11.33 -23.46
CA VAL A 34 6.50 -11.21 -24.70
C VAL A 34 6.44 -12.55 -25.42
N ALA A 35 7.56 -13.28 -25.51
CA ALA A 35 7.57 -14.62 -26.10
C ALA A 35 6.66 -15.60 -25.33
N GLN A 36 6.66 -15.57 -24.00
CA GLN A 36 5.78 -16.41 -23.18
C GLN A 36 4.30 -16.02 -23.32
N ILE A 37 3.98 -14.72 -23.42
CA ILE A 37 2.62 -14.21 -23.65
C ILE A 37 2.13 -14.67 -25.02
N ILE A 38 2.93 -14.49 -26.07
CA ILE A 38 2.61 -14.93 -27.44
C ILE A 38 2.40 -16.45 -27.48
N ALA A 39 3.28 -17.23 -26.85
CA ALA A 39 3.17 -18.68 -26.81
C ALA A 39 1.92 -19.18 -26.05
N ARG A 40 1.48 -18.46 -25.00
CA ARG A 40 0.23 -18.76 -24.27
C ARG A 40 -1.00 -18.38 -25.08
N ALA A 41 -1.00 -17.21 -25.72
CA ALA A 41 -2.08 -16.76 -26.59
C ALA A 41 -2.27 -17.72 -27.78
N ALA A 42 -1.18 -18.21 -28.37
CA ALA A 42 -1.21 -19.23 -29.43
C ALA A 42 -1.85 -20.56 -28.98
N LYS A 43 -1.87 -20.84 -27.67
CA LYS A 43 -2.52 -22.01 -27.06
C LYS A 43 -3.95 -21.72 -26.58
N GLY A 44 -4.52 -20.56 -26.90
CA GLY A 44 -5.85 -20.14 -26.44
C GLY A 44 -5.95 -19.86 -24.93
N MET A 45 -4.81 -19.81 -24.23
CA MET A 45 -4.78 -19.46 -22.80
C MET A 45 -4.77 -17.95 -22.64
N LYS A 46 -5.55 -17.44 -21.68
CA LYS A 46 -5.42 -16.06 -21.25
C LYS A 46 -4.00 -15.83 -20.74
N PRO A 47 -3.30 -14.77 -21.17
CA PRO A 47 -2.00 -14.45 -20.63
C PRO A 47 -2.11 -14.21 -19.13
N SER A 48 -1.51 -15.09 -18.33
CA SER A 48 -1.36 -14.92 -16.89
C SER A 48 0.13 -14.79 -16.57
N PHE A 49 0.54 -13.62 -16.09
CA PHE A 49 1.87 -13.42 -15.55
C PHE A 49 1.81 -13.66 -14.05
N ARG A 50 2.50 -14.69 -13.56
CA ARG A 50 2.64 -14.91 -12.12
C ARG A 50 3.95 -14.26 -11.70
N LEU A 51 3.83 -13.13 -11.04
CA LEU A 51 4.96 -12.48 -10.39
C LEU A 51 5.45 -13.31 -9.20
N LYS A 52 6.72 -13.15 -8.85
CA LYS A 52 7.25 -13.70 -7.60
C LYS A 52 6.69 -12.87 -6.45
N ASP A 53 6.55 -13.49 -5.29
CA ASP A 53 6.13 -12.83 -4.05
C ASP A 53 7.30 -12.03 -3.44
N ASP A 54 7.89 -11.13 -4.23
CA ASP A 54 9.06 -10.32 -3.88
C ASP A 54 8.77 -8.81 -3.93
N GLY A 55 7.49 -8.45 -3.93
CA GLY A 55 7.04 -7.07 -4.10
C GLY A 55 6.90 -6.64 -5.56
N SER A 56 7.08 -7.55 -6.52
CA SER A 56 6.78 -7.26 -7.92
C SER A 56 5.27 -7.11 -8.14
N ILE A 57 4.88 -6.04 -8.85
CA ILE A 57 3.48 -5.75 -9.19
C ILE A 57 3.33 -5.58 -10.70
N VAL A 58 2.18 -5.98 -11.24
CA VAL A 58 1.80 -5.64 -12.61
C VAL A 58 1.33 -4.19 -12.64
N ILE A 59 2.01 -3.37 -13.42
CA ILE A 59 1.63 -1.99 -13.67
C ILE A 59 0.81 -1.92 -14.96
N ASN A 60 -0.39 -1.37 -14.85
CA ASN A 60 -1.35 -1.20 -15.93
C ASN A 60 -1.27 0.21 -16.49
N ASP A 61 -1.39 0.33 -17.80
CA ASP A 61 -1.54 1.60 -18.50
C ASP A 61 -3.01 2.05 -18.48
N TYR A 62 -3.22 3.35 -18.26
CA TYR A 62 -4.49 4.01 -18.48
C TYR A 62 -4.31 5.09 -19.56
N GLU A 63 -4.58 4.69 -20.80
CA GLU A 63 -4.59 5.55 -21.98
C GLU A 63 -3.31 6.40 -22.13
N ASN A 64 -2.16 5.83 -21.75
CA ASN A 64 -0.86 6.52 -21.79
C ASN A 64 -0.82 7.84 -20.99
N SER A 65 -1.71 8.00 -20.01
CA SER A 65 -1.82 9.18 -19.14
C SER A 65 -1.39 8.90 -17.70
N GLN A 66 -1.66 7.70 -17.19
CA GLN A 66 -1.28 7.30 -15.84
C GLN A 66 -1.04 5.79 -15.77
N TYR A 67 -0.20 5.39 -14.81
CA TYR A 67 0.12 4.00 -14.54
C TYR A 67 -0.34 3.63 -13.13
N TYR A 68 -0.99 2.48 -13.00
CA TYR A 68 -1.56 2.05 -11.72
C TYR A 68 -1.34 0.55 -11.49
N GLY A 69 -1.32 0.14 -10.23
CA GLY A 69 -1.20 -1.26 -9.83
C GLY A 69 -2.13 -1.59 -8.67
N GLU A 70 -2.32 -2.88 -8.43
CA GLU A 70 -3.14 -3.37 -7.32
C GLU A 70 -2.30 -3.50 -6.03
N ILE A 71 -2.87 -3.02 -4.93
CA ILE A 71 -2.43 -3.33 -3.56
C ILE A 71 -3.60 -3.92 -2.78
N ALA A 72 -3.33 -4.54 -1.64
CA ALA A 72 -4.36 -4.94 -0.71
C ALA A 72 -4.10 -4.42 0.71
N LEU A 73 -5.17 -4.06 1.42
CA LEU A 73 -5.11 -3.58 2.80
C LEU A 73 -5.94 -4.45 3.74
N GLY A 74 -5.39 -4.67 4.93
CA GLY A 74 -6.01 -5.38 6.04
C GLY A 74 -6.08 -6.89 5.89
N THR A 75 -6.56 -7.57 6.92
CA THR A 75 -6.52 -9.05 7.02
C THR A 75 -7.48 -9.80 6.08
N ARG A 76 -8.39 -9.09 5.42
CA ARG A 76 -9.29 -9.66 4.40
C ARG A 76 -8.88 -9.29 2.98
N GLU A 77 -7.70 -8.69 2.81
CA GLU A 77 -7.13 -8.30 1.52
C GLU A 77 -8.12 -7.45 0.69
N GLN A 78 -8.52 -6.30 1.25
CA GLN A 78 -9.33 -5.34 0.49
C GLN A 78 -8.47 -4.74 -0.62
N LYS A 79 -8.84 -4.96 -1.89
CA LYS A 79 -8.01 -4.60 -3.05
C LYS A 79 -8.29 -3.19 -3.57
N PHE A 80 -7.22 -2.48 -3.92
CA PHE A 80 -7.27 -1.12 -4.44
C PHE A 80 -6.33 -0.95 -5.63
N ASN A 81 -6.79 -0.27 -6.66
CA ASN A 81 -5.94 0.23 -7.73
C ASN A 81 -5.40 1.60 -7.33
N VAL A 82 -4.09 1.72 -7.20
CA VAL A 82 -3.42 2.96 -6.79
C VAL A 82 -2.41 3.42 -7.83
N ILE A 83 -2.18 4.73 -7.89
CA ILE A 83 -1.12 5.32 -8.70
C ILE A 83 0.19 5.22 -7.90
N PHE A 84 1.23 4.69 -8.53
CA PHE A 84 2.57 4.62 -7.94
C PHE A 84 3.31 5.94 -8.22
N ASP A 85 3.09 6.93 -7.36
CA ASP A 85 3.58 8.29 -7.53
C ASP A 85 4.92 8.51 -6.83
N THR A 86 5.99 8.76 -7.59
CA THR A 86 7.31 9.11 -7.04
C THR A 86 7.40 10.57 -6.56
N GLY A 87 6.38 11.39 -6.83
CA GLY A 87 6.30 12.80 -6.45
C GLY A 87 5.70 13.05 -5.06
N SER A 88 5.20 12.02 -4.38
CA SER A 88 4.64 12.10 -3.03
C SER A 88 5.15 10.95 -2.14
N ALA A 89 4.86 11.02 -0.84
CA ALA A 89 5.32 10.05 0.16
C ALA A 89 4.18 9.30 0.86
N ASP A 90 2.93 9.70 0.63
CA ASP A 90 1.76 9.21 1.35
C ASP A 90 1.00 8.16 0.53
N LEU A 91 0.53 7.10 1.20
CA LEU A 91 -0.46 6.19 0.65
C LEU A 91 -1.85 6.64 1.13
N TRP A 92 -2.78 6.80 0.20
CA TRP A 92 -4.17 7.06 0.55
C TRP A 92 -5.14 6.27 -0.34
N VAL A 93 -6.26 5.87 0.26
CA VAL A 93 -7.37 5.18 -0.40
C VAL A 93 -8.69 5.78 0.06
N ALA A 94 -9.75 5.63 -0.74
CA ALA A 94 -11.08 6.09 -0.34
C ALA A 94 -11.58 5.28 0.87
N SER A 95 -12.04 5.94 1.93
CA SER A 95 -12.66 5.30 3.09
C SER A 95 -14.10 4.86 2.79
N SER A 96 -14.61 3.83 3.48
CA SER A 96 -16.03 3.49 3.51
C SER A 96 -16.89 4.63 4.08
N GLN A 97 -16.29 5.53 4.85
CA GLN A 97 -16.89 6.75 5.38
C GLN A 97 -16.87 7.93 4.39
N CYS A 98 -16.20 7.79 3.23
CA CYS A 98 -16.20 8.81 2.21
C CYS A 98 -17.59 8.96 1.58
N ASP A 99 -17.98 10.21 1.34
CA ASP A 99 -19.25 10.60 0.76
C ASP A 99 -19.35 10.27 -0.76
N SER A 100 -20.18 11.01 -1.48
CA SER A 100 -20.37 10.85 -2.93
C SER A 100 -19.14 11.23 -3.75
N SER A 101 -18.19 11.99 -3.21
CA SER A 101 -16.97 12.43 -3.91
C SER A 101 -16.08 11.26 -4.33
N CYS A 102 -16.04 10.18 -3.56
CA CYS A 102 -15.29 8.97 -3.91
C CYS A 102 -15.96 8.10 -4.99
N GLY A 103 -17.13 8.50 -5.49
CA GLY A 103 -17.79 7.89 -6.65
C GLY A 103 -17.86 6.36 -6.59
N ARG A 104 -17.28 5.71 -7.62
CA ARG A 104 -17.25 4.24 -7.76
C ARG A 104 -15.92 3.61 -7.34
N HIS A 105 -15.01 4.37 -6.73
CA HIS A 105 -13.75 3.83 -6.26
C HIS A 105 -13.98 2.78 -5.18
N ALA A 106 -13.13 1.75 -5.15
CA ALA A 106 -13.11 0.78 -4.06
C ALA A 106 -12.90 1.52 -2.73
N LYS A 107 -13.68 1.15 -1.71
CA LYS A 107 -13.66 1.81 -0.41
C LYS A 107 -13.09 0.89 0.66
N TYR A 108 -12.14 1.40 1.42
CA TYR A 108 -11.52 0.73 2.55
C TYR A 108 -12.44 0.76 3.76
N ASP A 109 -12.80 -0.42 4.25
CA ASP A 109 -13.62 -0.63 5.44
C ASP A 109 -12.73 -1.20 6.55
N SER A 110 -12.27 -0.32 7.45
CA SER A 110 -11.40 -0.71 8.55
C SER A 110 -12.03 -1.74 9.50
N SER A 111 -13.36 -1.78 9.60
CA SER A 111 -14.07 -2.75 10.44
C SER A 111 -13.90 -4.20 9.96
N LYS A 112 -13.46 -4.40 8.71
CA LYS A 112 -13.21 -5.72 8.12
C LYS A 112 -11.78 -6.23 8.35
N SER A 113 -10.91 -5.42 8.94
CA SER A 113 -9.52 -5.78 9.19
C SER A 113 -9.26 -5.98 10.68
N SER A 114 -8.68 -7.13 11.05
CA SER A 114 -8.27 -7.37 12.45
C SER A 114 -6.87 -6.86 12.76
N THR A 115 -6.14 -6.32 11.78
CA THR A 115 -4.84 -5.65 11.99
C THR A 115 -4.94 -4.14 11.98
N TYR A 116 -6.14 -3.60 11.75
CA TYR A 116 -6.38 -2.17 11.80
C TYR A 116 -6.13 -1.61 13.20
N VAL A 117 -5.42 -0.50 13.25
CA VAL A 117 -5.22 0.33 14.43
C VAL A 117 -5.67 1.75 14.10
N ALA A 118 -6.61 2.26 14.89
CA ALA A 118 -7.08 3.63 14.74
C ALA A 118 -5.96 4.62 15.05
N ASN A 119 -5.73 5.57 14.14
CA ASN A 119 -4.91 6.76 14.38
C ASN A 119 -5.83 7.98 14.41
N GLY A 120 -6.55 8.25 13.31
CA GLY A 120 -7.59 9.29 13.27
C GLY A 120 -7.08 10.72 13.13
N THR A 121 -5.76 10.93 13.09
CA THR A 121 -5.17 12.24 12.79
C THR A 121 -5.63 12.72 11.43
N SER A 122 -6.25 13.89 11.39
CA SER A 122 -6.73 14.48 10.14
C SER A 122 -5.56 14.86 9.23
N PHE A 123 -5.74 14.70 7.92
CA PHE A 123 -4.84 15.21 6.91
C PHE A 123 -5.61 16.01 5.85
N ASP A 124 -4.91 16.96 5.24
CA ASP A 124 -5.37 17.74 4.10
C ASP A 124 -4.17 17.97 3.18
N ILE A 125 -4.27 17.53 1.93
CA ILE A 125 -3.22 17.60 0.92
C ILE A 125 -3.78 18.34 -0.29
N MET A 126 -3.05 19.35 -0.75
CA MET A 126 -3.36 20.08 -1.98
C MET A 126 -2.43 19.61 -3.11
N TYR A 127 -2.95 18.79 -4.02
CA TYR A 127 -2.27 18.46 -5.27
C TYR A 127 -2.54 19.54 -6.32
N GLY A 128 -1.71 19.58 -7.38
CA GLY A 128 -1.96 20.47 -8.52
C GLY A 128 -3.29 20.21 -9.23
N SER A 129 -3.86 19.01 -9.07
CA SER A 129 -5.17 18.62 -9.59
C SER A 129 -6.35 18.89 -8.65
N GLY A 130 -6.09 19.28 -7.39
CA GLY A 130 -7.12 19.55 -6.39
C GLY A 130 -6.82 18.98 -5.00
N PRO A 131 -7.68 19.28 -4.02
CA PRO A 131 -7.51 18.83 -2.64
C PRO A 131 -7.92 17.38 -2.44
N VAL A 132 -7.30 16.73 -1.46
CA VAL A 132 -7.79 15.51 -0.80
C VAL A 132 -7.66 15.69 0.71
N SER A 133 -8.67 15.26 1.46
CA SER A 133 -8.66 15.31 2.91
C SER A 133 -9.24 14.04 3.50
N GLY A 134 -8.87 13.77 4.75
CA GLY A 134 -9.27 12.54 5.43
C GLY A 134 -8.62 12.40 6.79
N PHE A 135 -8.34 11.16 7.16
CA PHE A 135 -7.70 10.81 8.44
C PHE A 135 -6.75 9.61 8.26
N GLN A 136 -5.69 9.60 9.05
CA GLN A 136 -4.71 8.52 9.06
C GLN A 136 -5.27 7.24 9.68
N SER A 137 -4.83 6.10 9.16
CA SER A 137 -5.23 4.76 9.59
C SER A 137 -4.04 3.83 9.47
N ILE A 138 -3.78 3.01 10.49
CA ILE A 138 -2.68 2.05 10.45
C ILE A 138 -3.26 0.67 10.14
N ASP A 139 -2.72 -0.04 9.15
CA ASP A 139 -3.11 -1.41 8.86
C ASP A 139 -1.97 -2.22 8.21
N THR A 140 -2.23 -3.47 7.86
CA THR A 140 -1.32 -4.31 7.07
C THR A 140 -1.50 -4.02 5.59
N LEU A 141 -0.40 -3.72 4.91
CA LEU A 141 -0.31 -3.60 3.45
C LEU A 141 0.24 -4.91 2.86
N ASP A 142 -0.43 -5.44 1.85
CA ASP A 142 0.10 -6.42 0.92
C ASP A 142 0.32 -5.76 -0.44
N MET A 143 1.55 -5.86 -0.93
CA MET A 143 1.97 -5.32 -2.20
C MET A 143 2.80 -6.38 -2.93
N GLY A 144 2.21 -7.09 -3.90
CA GLY A 144 2.93 -8.12 -4.67
C GLY A 144 3.50 -9.25 -3.80
N GLY A 145 2.77 -9.65 -2.75
CA GLY A 145 3.20 -10.67 -1.79
C GLY A 145 4.17 -10.15 -0.72
N LEU A 146 4.62 -8.89 -0.83
CA LEU A 146 5.34 -8.22 0.23
C LEU A 146 4.35 -7.72 1.29
N ILE A 147 4.45 -8.29 2.49
CA ILE A 147 3.61 -7.91 3.62
C ILE A 147 4.34 -6.86 4.48
N VAL A 148 3.81 -5.65 4.52
CA VAL A 148 4.24 -4.57 5.41
C VAL A 148 3.20 -4.43 6.52
N LYS A 149 3.58 -4.82 7.74
CA LYS A 149 2.72 -4.65 8.92
C LYS A 149 2.79 -3.22 9.41
N SER A 150 1.68 -2.71 9.93
CA SER A 150 1.60 -1.37 10.54
C SER A 150 2.04 -0.26 9.58
N GLN A 151 1.64 -0.37 8.31
CA GLN A 151 1.72 0.74 7.36
C GLN A 151 0.75 1.82 7.82
N GLU A 152 1.25 3.04 7.95
CA GLU A 152 0.47 4.26 8.19
C GLU A 152 -0.02 4.88 6.88
#